data_AF-A0A1V9GAG3-F1
#
_entry.id   AF-A0A1V9GAG3-F1
#
_cell.length_a   1.000
_cell.length_b   1.000
_cell.length_c   1.000
_cell.angle_alpha   90.00
_cell.angle_beta   90.00
_cell.angle_gamma   90.00
#
_symmetry.space_group_name_H-M   'P 1'
#
loop_
_entity.id
_entity.type
_entity.pdbx_description
1 polymer ?
#
loop_
_entity_poly.entity_id
_entity_poly.type
_entity_poly.pdbx_seq_one_letter_code
_entity_poly.pdbx_strand_id
1 'polypeptide(L)'
;MAINKSIFFKLSGQLNKEVVFKQYGDKTVVSKYPDMSRRVLTPKQLRTQEIMERANYKAKFIMADEELSRAAQVRLNVTRNKLYTALVKEYFSMAKQNEAEEEM
;
A
#
# COMPACT_ATOMS: atom_id res chain seq x y z
N MET A 1 18.74 -16.45 25.55
CA MET A 1 17.96 -16.44 24.30
C MET A 1 17.84 -17.87 23.79
N ALA A 2 16.63 -18.41 23.70
CA ALA A 2 16.45 -19.73 23.10
C ALA A 2 16.63 -19.62 21.58
N ILE A 3 17.61 -20.34 21.04
CA ILE A 3 17.79 -20.51 19.59
C ILE A 3 16.65 -21.41 19.13
N ASN A 4 15.57 -20.81 18.63
CA ASN A 4 14.41 -21.53 18.16
C ASN A 4 14.80 -22.25 16.85
N LYS A 5 14.98 -23.58 16.89
CA LYS A 5 15.46 -24.44 15.78
C LYS A 5 14.45 -24.64 14.65
N SER A 6 13.30 -23.98 14.69
CA SER A 6 12.28 -24.10 13.66
C SER A 6 12.73 -23.41 12.38
N ILE A 7 12.73 -24.12 11.26
CA ILE A 7 12.97 -23.56 9.92
C ILE A 7 11.99 -22.43 9.57
N PHE A 8 10.86 -22.34 10.28
CA PHE A 8 9.83 -21.33 10.07
C PHE A 8 10.06 -20.03 10.85
N PHE A 9 11.08 -19.97 11.74
CA PHE A 9 11.29 -18.87 12.70
C PHE A 9 11.57 -17.49 12.09
N LYS A 10 11.68 -17.37 10.76
CA LYS A 10 11.82 -16.09 10.05
C LYS A 10 10.93 -15.96 8.81
N LEU A 11 10.06 -16.93 8.55
CA LEU A 11 9.16 -16.87 7.41
C LEU A 11 7.96 -15.99 7.75
N SER A 12 7.65 -15.04 6.85
CA SER A 12 6.49 -14.16 6.95
C SER A 12 5.92 -13.89 5.56
N GLY A 13 4.61 -13.63 5.50
CA GLY A 13 3.93 -13.33 4.23
C GLY A 13 3.29 -14.57 3.60
N GLN A 14 3.05 -14.49 2.28
CA GLN A 14 2.36 -15.53 1.53
C GLN A 14 3.32 -16.34 0.66
N LEU A 15 3.03 -17.63 0.50
CA LEU A 15 3.66 -18.50 -0.49
C LEU A 15 2.61 -18.88 -1.53
N ASN A 16 2.86 -18.48 -2.79
CA ASN A 16 2.05 -18.77 -3.97
C ASN A 16 0.53 -18.54 -3.85
N LYS A 17 0.08 -17.67 -2.94
CA LYS A 17 -1.35 -17.51 -2.58
C LYS A 17 -2.04 -18.82 -2.18
N GLU A 18 -1.29 -19.79 -1.67
CA GLU A 18 -1.80 -21.05 -1.15
C GLU A 18 -1.72 -21.08 0.38
N VAL A 19 -0.62 -20.53 0.91
CA VAL A 19 -0.29 -20.57 2.34
C VAL A 19 0.18 -19.19 2.81
N VAL A 20 -0.15 -18.84 4.05
CA VAL A 20 0.29 -17.61 4.72
C VAL A 20 0.99 -17.99 6.02
N PHE A 21 2.21 -17.47 6.19
CA PHE A 21 3.01 -17.56 7.40
C PHE A 21 2.79 -16.30 8.24
N LYS A 22 2.22 -16.46 9.43
CA LYS A 22 1.94 -15.37 10.38
C LYS A 22 2.84 -15.53 11.59
N GLN A 23 3.55 -14.47 11.97
CA GLN A 23 4.35 -14.46 13.19
C GLN A 23 3.54 -13.82 14.32
N TYR A 24 3.37 -14.57 15.41
CA TYR A 24 2.72 -14.15 16.63
C TYR A 24 3.68 -14.33 17.81
N GLY A 25 4.45 -13.28 18.12
CA GLY A 25 5.54 -13.36 19.09
C GLY A 25 6.56 -14.42 18.66
N ASP A 26 6.79 -15.40 19.52
CA ASP A 26 7.73 -16.51 19.28
C ASP A 26 7.13 -17.69 18.51
N LYS A 27 5.87 -17.56 18.03
CA LYS A 27 5.14 -18.63 17.34
C LYS A 27 4.92 -18.28 15.88
N THR A 28 5.16 -19.26 15.00
CA THR A 28 4.79 -19.17 13.59
C THR A 28 3.52 -19.98 13.34
N VAL A 29 2.47 -19.32 12.86
CA VAL A 29 1.20 -19.94 12.47
C VAL A 29 1.17 -20.04 10.95
N VAL A 30 0.93 -21.26 10.46
CA VAL A 30 0.77 -21.56 9.03
C VAL A 30 -0.72 -21.73 8.76
N SER A 31 -1.28 -20.91 7.87
CA SER A 31 -2.70 -20.97 7.50
C SER A 31 -2.88 -21.00 5.99
N LYS A 32 -3.97 -21.60 5.50
CA LYS A 32 -4.37 -21.48 4.08
C LYS A 32 -4.55 -19.99 3.71
N TYR A 33 -4.19 -19.63 2.50
CA TYR A 33 -4.50 -18.31 1.96
C TYR A 33 -6.02 -18.07 2.00
N PRO A 34 -6.47 -16.91 2.51
CA PRO A 34 -7.90 -16.63 2.64
C PRO A 34 -8.58 -16.59 1.27
N ASP A 35 -9.74 -17.23 1.17
CA ASP A 35 -10.61 -17.11 0.00
C ASP A 35 -11.27 -15.72 0.02
N MET A 36 -10.87 -14.87 -0.93
CA MET A 36 -11.35 -13.50 -1.05
C MET A 36 -12.53 -13.36 -2.02
N SER A 37 -13.05 -14.46 -2.60
CA SER A 37 -14.09 -14.44 -3.65
C SER A 37 -15.44 -13.88 -3.18
N ARG A 38 -15.77 -14.08 -1.90
CA ARG A 38 -17.03 -13.64 -1.27
C ARG A 38 -16.90 -12.35 -0.46
N ARG A 39 -15.83 -11.59 -0.70
CA ARG A 39 -15.59 -10.32 0.01
C ARG A 39 -16.60 -9.27 -0.43
N VAL A 40 -17.41 -8.78 0.52
CA VAL A 40 -18.31 -7.64 0.33
C VAL A 40 -17.61 -6.38 0.86
N LEU A 41 -17.45 -5.38 -0.01
CA LEU A 41 -16.85 -4.09 0.34
C LEU A 41 -17.94 -3.05 0.60
N THR A 42 -17.71 -2.18 1.58
CA THR A 42 -18.59 -1.03 1.81
C THR A 42 -18.37 0.03 0.72
N PRO A 43 -19.36 0.91 0.46
CA PRO A 43 -19.19 2.00 -0.50
C PRO A 43 -17.96 2.88 -0.22
N LYS A 44 -17.69 3.15 1.06
CA LYS A 44 -16.50 3.91 1.49
C LYS A 44 -15.19 3.18 1.13
N GLN A 45 -15.16 1.86 1.30
CA GLN A 45 -13.98 1.05 0.94
C GLN A 45 -13.74 1.03 -0.56
N LEU A 46 -14.81 0.93 -1.37
CA LEU A 46 -14.73 1.00 -2.83
C LEU A 46 -14.19 2.35 -3.30
N ARG A 47 -14.73 3.47 -2.80
CA ARG A 47 -14.22 4.81 -3.10
C ARG A 47 -12.73 4.96 -2.74
N THR A 48 -12.36 4.51 -1.55
CA THR A 48 -10.94 4.55 -1.12
C THR A 48 -10.04 3.73 -2.05
N GLN A 49 -10.52 2.57 -2.52
CA GLN A 49 -9.81 1.72 -3.46
C GLN A 49 -9.62 2.42 -4.82
N GLU A 50 -10.66 3.09 -5.32
CA GLU A 50 -10.60 3.86 -6.57
C GLU A 50 -9.62 5.05 -6.46
N ILE A 51 -9.66 5.80 -5.35
CA ILE A 51 -8.71 6.88 -5.08
C ILE A 51 -7.28 6.35 -5.06
N MET A 52 -7.05 5.22 -4.38
CA MET A 52 -5.74 4.59 -4.32
C MET A 52 -5.25 4.13 -5.70
N GLU A 53 -6.13 3.55 -6.52
CA GLU A 53 -5.80 3.14 -7.88
C GLU A 53 -5.35 4.33 -8.73
N ARG A 54 -6.13 5.42 -8.71
CA ARG A 54 -5.79 6.66 -9.44
C ARG A 54 -4.50 7.30 -8.92
N ALA A 55 -4.31 7.31 -7.60
CA ALA A 55 -3.08 7.81 -6.98
C ALA A 55 -1.85 7.03 -7.46
N ASN A 56 -1.93 5.70 -7.47
CA ASN A 56 -0.85 4.84 -7.94
C ASN A 56 -0.57 5.04 -9.42
N TYR A 57 -1.60 5.16 -10.25
CA TYR A 57 -1.45 5.44 -11.68
C TYR A 57 -0.72 6.78 -11.92
N LYS A 58 -1.18 7.86 -11.28
CA LYS A 58 -0.57 9.18 -11.41
C LYS A 58 0.86 9.21 -10.88
N ALA A 59 1.12 8.57 -9.74
CA ALA A 59 2.47 8.49 -9.17
C ALA A 59 3.43 7.76 -10.11
N LYS A 60 3.01 6.61 -10.68
CA LYS A 60 3.82 5.88 -11.67
C LYS A 60 4.06 6.68 -12.94
N PHE A 61 3.05 7.40 -13.43
CA PHE A 61 3.18 8.28 -14.59
C PHE A 61 4.24 9.37 -14.36
N ILE A 62 4.17 10.08 -13.23
CA ILE A 62 5.16 11.11 -12.86
C ILE A 62 6.56 10.51 -12.67
N MET A 63 6.66 9.31 -12.12
CA MET A 63 7.96 8.65 -11.91
C MET A 63 8.58 8.10 -13.20
N ALA A 64 7.79 7.85 -14.23
CA ALA A 64 8.28 7.37 -15.52
C ALA A 64 8.97 8.48 -16.33
N ASP A 65 8.60 9.74 -16.09
CA ASP A 65 9.19 10.91 -16.73
C ASP A 65 10.21 11.59 -15.80
N GLU A 66 11.46 11.73 -16.25
CA GLU A 66 12.55 12.25 -15.42
C GLU A 66 12.44 13.76 -15.16
N GLU A 67 11.79 14.53 -16.03
CA GLU A 67 11.54 15.95 -15.81
C GLU A 67 10.42 16.15 -14.79
N LEU A 68 9.29 15.44 -14.96
CA LEU A 68 8.18 15.49 -14.02
C LEU A 68 8.58 14.99 -12.63
N SER A 69 9.39 13.93 -12.57
CA SER A 69 9.94 13.39 -11.33
C SER A 69 10.81 14.40 -10.59
N ARG A 70 11.72 15.09 -11.29
CA ARG A 70 12.57 16.13 -10.69
C ARG A 70 11.76 17.33 -10.22
N ALA A 71 10.82 17.80 -11.05
CA ALA A 71 9.90 18.88 -10.67
C ALA A 71 9.08 18.52 -9.42
N ALA A 72 8.59 17.28 -9.33
CA ALA A 72 7.85 16.80 -8.18
C ALA A 72 8.72 16.67 -6.91
N GLN A 73 9.99 16.26 -7.03
CA GLN A 73 10.92 16.21 -5.90
C GLN A 73 11.15 17.60 -5.29
N VAL A 74 11.33 18.60 -6.14
CA VAL A 74 11.50 20.00 -5.69
C VAL A 74 10.20 20.52 -5.08
N ARG A 75 9.05 20.32 -5.74
CA ARG A 75 7.73 20.76 -5.24
C ARG A 75 7.41 20.17 -3.87
N LEU A 76 7.65 18.88 -3.69
CA LEU A 76 7.31 18.15 -2.47
C LEU A 76 8.43 18.16 -1.42
N ASN A 77 9.61 18.69 -1.77
CA ASN A 77 10.81 18.70 -0.93
C ASN A 77 11.15 17.31 -0.36
N VAL A 78 11.20 16.30 -1.24
CA VAL A 78 11.50 14.91 -0.86
C VAL A 78 12.58 14.30 -1.74
N THR A 79 13.31 13.35 -1.16
CA THR A 79 14.27 12.51 -1.86
C THR A 79 13.57 11.50 -2.78
N ARG A 80 14.27 11.05 -3.85
CA ARG A 80 13.71 10.13 -4.87
C ARG A 80 13.09 8.85 -4.27
N ASN A 81 13.69 8.27 -3.23
CA ASN A 81 13.18 7.08 -2.55
C ASN A 81 11.84 7.29 -1.80
N LYS A 82 11.50 8.54 -1.47
CA LYS A 82 10.23 8.91 -0.80
C LYS A 82 9.20 9.50 -1.75
N LEU A 83 9.57 9.75 -3.01
CA LEU A 83 8.73 10.45 -3.99
C LEU A 83 7.41 9.73 -4.25
N TYR A 84 7.44 8.41 -4.45
CA TYR A 84 6.23 7.61 -4.68
C TYR A 84 5.19 7.81 -3.57
N THR A 85 5.60 7.59 -2.32
CA THR A 85 4.72 7.73 -1.17
C THR A 85 4.25 9.17 -0.96
N ALA A 86 5.09 10.16 -1.28
CA ALA A 86 4.72 11.57 -1.19
C ALA A 86 3.68 11.95 -2.23
N LEU A 87 3.81 11.49 -3.47
CA LEU A 87 2.84 11.71 -4.55
C LEU A 87 1.48 11.05 -4.25
N VAL A 88 1.50 9.82 -3.73
CA VAL A 88 0.26 9.16 -3.29
C VAL A 88 -0.40 9.97 -2.17
N LYS A 89 0.36 10.43 -1.18
CA LYS A 89 -0.17 11.27 -0.09
C LYS A 89 -0.77 12.58 -0.60
N GLU A 90 -0.08 13.27 -1.50
CA GLU A 90 -0.57 14.50 -2.14
C GLU A 90 -1.92 14.27 -2.82
N TYR A 91 -2.06 13.17 -3.59
CA TYR A 91 -3.31 12.83 -4.26
C TYR A 91 -4.46 12.58 -3.27
N PHE A 92 -4.19 11.87 -2.16
CA PHE A 92 -5.20 11.64 -1.12
C PHE A 92 -5.62 12.94 -0.42
N SER A 93 -4.68 13.86 -0.19
CA SER A 93 -5.00 15.18 0.38
C SER A 93 -5.90 16.00 -0.55
N MET A 94 -5.61 16.01 -1.85
CA MET A 94 -6.44 16.68 -2.86
C MET A 94 -7.83 16.05 -2.97
N ALA A 95 -7.91 14.71 -3.02
CA ALA A 95 -9.19 14.01 -3.08
C ALA A 95 -10.09 14.35 -1.89
N LYS A 96 -9.51 14.40 -0.68
CA LYS A 96 -10.24 14.77 0.54
C LYS A 96 -10.72 16.24 0.52
N GLN A 97 -9.95 17.14 -0.07
CA GLN A 97 -10.34 18.55 -0.21
C GLN A 97 -11.53 18.70 -1.17
N ASN A 98 -11.46 18.03 -2.33
CA ASN A 98 -12.56 18.05 -3.29
C ASN A 98 -13.86 17.47 -2.71
N GLU A 99 -13.77 16.38 -1.94
CA GLU A 99 -14.93 15.82 -1.23
C GLU A 99 -15.55 16.82 -0.24
N ALA A 100 -14.74 17.61 0.45
CA ALA A 100 -15.23 18.63 1.38
C ALA A 100 -15.87 19.84 0.66
N GLU A 101 -15.42 20.16 -0.55
CA GLU A 101 -15.99 21.24 -1.37
C GLU A 101 -17.32 20.84 -2.02
N GLU A 102 -17.52 19.57 -2.38
CA GLU A 102 -18.78 19.06 -2.93
C GLU A 102 -19.92 18.94 -1.88
N GLU A 103 -19.58 18.92 -0.59
CA GLU A 103 -20.54 18.85 0.52
C GLU A 103 -21.02 20.23 1.01
N MET A 104 -20.43 21.33 0.53
CA MET A 104 -20.84 22.72 0.82
C MET A 104 -21.80 23.29 -0.23
#